data_AF-A0A365PYP8-F1
#
_entry.id   AF-A0A365PYP8-F1
#
_cell.length_a   1.000
_cell.length_b   1.000
_cell.length_c   1.000
_cell.angle_alpha   90.00
_cell.angle_beta   90.00
_cell.angle_gamma   90.00
#
_symmetry.space_group_name_H-M   'P 1'
#
loop_
_entity.id
_entity.type
_entity.pdbx_description
1 polymer ?
#
loop_
_entity_poly.entity_id
_entity_poly.type
_entity_poly.pdbx_seq_one_letter_code
_entity_poly.pdbx_strand_id
1 'polypeptide(L)'
;MTSRADAELPFYIRREHAMPYLPTLEFPTIDQQRYDALSATLASSGPPSGILFHSCAAVPHGWRFTDLWESATAFDRFVDASLLPATGALGWPEPSRRECIATYHAGMVQR
;
A
#
# COMPACT_ATOMS: atom_id res chain seq x y z
N MET A 1 -32.24 -22.01 -8.65
CA MET A 1 -31.02 -21.33 -9.14
C MET A 1 -30.39 -20.60 -7.97
N THR A 2 -29.62 -21.32 -7.17
CA THR A 2 -28.86 -20.76 -6.06
C THR A 2 -27.66 -20.01 -6.64
N SER A 3 -27.57 -18.72 -6.37
CA SER A 3 -26.44 -17.87 -6.75
C SER A 3 -25.16 -18.46 -6.17
N ARG A 4 -24.13 -18.57 -7.00
CA ARG A 4 -22.82 -19.15 -6.67
C ARG A 4 -21.95 -18.19 -5.84
N ALA A 5 -22.57 -17.33 -5.03
CA ALA A 5 -21.94 -16.21 -4.33
C ALA A 5 -21.72 -16.48 -2.82
N ASP A 6 -22.33 -17.52 -2.25
CA ASP A 6 -22.33 -17.77 -0.80
C ASP A 6 -21.39 -18.93 -0.40
N ALA A 7 -20.27 -19.11 -1.09
CA ALA A 7 -19.21 -19.98 -0.59
C ALA A 7 -18.43 -19.20 0.49
N GLU A 8 -18.80 -19.37 1.76
CA GLU A 8 -18.03 -18.91 2.90
C GLU A 8 -16.59 -19.44 2.77
N LEU A 9 -15.63 -18.54 2.56
CA LEU A 9 -14.22 -18.90 2.56
C LEU A 9 -13.84 -19.21 4.02
N PRO A 10 -13.52 -20.46 4.38
CA PRO A 10 -13.49 -20.93 5.78
C PRO A 10 -12.37 -20.32 6.64
N PHE A 11 -11.50 -19.49 6.06
CA PHE A 11 -10.38 -18.83 6.72
C PHE A 11 -10.55 -17.31 6.87
N TYR A 12 -11.68 -16.74 6.43
CA TYR A 12 -11.85 -15.29 6.35
C TYR A 12 -13.13 -14.79 7.02
N ILE A 13 -12.95 -13.85 7.96
CA ILE A 13 -14.06 -13.08 8.54
C ILE A 13 -14.53 -12.07 7.48
N ARG A 14 -15.71 -12.26 6.90
CA ARG A 14 -16.41 -11.19 6.18
C ARG A 14 -16.82 -10.12 7.20
N ARG A 15 -15.99 -9.10 7.43
CA ARG A 15 -16.51 -7.88 8.05
C ARG A 15 -17.24 -7.09 6.98
N GLU A 16 -18.47 -6.70 7.25
CA GLU A 16 -19.28 -5.78 6.44
C GLU A 16 -18.72 -4.34 6.42
N HIS A 17 -17.39 -4.19 6.53
CA HIS A 17 -16.70 -2.92 6.36
C HIS A 17 -16.24 -2.83 4.90
N ALA A 18 -16.34 -1.63 4.34
CA ALA A 18 -15.98 -1.31 2.95
C ALA A 18 -14.68 -2.02 2.52
N MET A 19 -14.70 -2.63 1.34
CA MET A 19 -13.55 -3.33 0.77
C MET A 19 -12.32 -2.42 0.76
N PRO A 20 -11.24 -2.76 1.49
CA PRO A 20 -10.03 -1.92 1.52
C PRO A 20 -9.36 -1.95 0.15
N TYR A 21 -8.39 -1.06 -0.03
CA TYR A 21 -7.68 -0.88 -1.30
C TYR A 21 -6.28 -1.46 -1.20
N LEU A 22 -5.85 -2.15 -2.26
CA LEU A 22 -4.52 -2.72 -2.44
C LEU A 22 -3.75 -1.84 -3.43
N PRO A 23 -3.05 -0.79 -2.96
CA PRO A 23 -2.17 -0.05 -3.82
C PRO A 23 -0.88 -0.79 -4.10
N THR A 24 -0.32 -0.51 -5.28
CA THR A 24 1.05 -0.83 -5.63
C THR A 24 1.73 0.42 -6.16
N LEU A 25 2.86 0.78 -5.54
CA LEU A 25 3.67 1.92 -5.94
C LEU A 25 5.10 1.45 -6.17
N GLU A 26 5.67 1.75 -7.33
CA GLU A 26 7.01 1.30 -7.71
C GLU A 26 7.88 2.47 -8.12
N PHE A 27 9.10 2.52 -7.58
CA PHE A 27 10.11 3.50 -7.93
C PHE A 27 11.29 2.81 -8.60
N PRO A 28 11.66 3.21 -9.84
CA PRO A 28 12.79 2.60 -10.53
C PRO A 28 14.10 3.00 -9.85
N THR A 29 15.13 2.15 -9.98
CA THR A 29 16.51 2.39 -9.49
C THR A 29 16.67 2.58 -7.96
N ILE A 30 15.59 2.45 -7.19
CA ILE A 30 15.63 2.54 -5.73
C ILE A 30 16.03 1.20 -5.13
N ASP A 31 16.88 1.28 -4.11
CA ASP A 31 17.32 0.15 -3.29
C ASP A 31 16.91 0.33 -1.82
N GLN A 32 17.29 -0.63 -0.99
CA GLN A 32 16.99 -0.62 0.43
C GLN A 32 17.62 0.56 1.17
N GLN A 33 18.86 0.93 0.84
CA GLN A 33 19.54 2.04 1.52
C GLN A 33 18.82 3.36 1.27
N ARG A 34 18.35 3.60 0.04
CA ARG A 34 17.55 4.78 -0.28
C ARG A 34 16.21 4.74 0.45
N TYR A 35 15.56 3.58 0.53
CA TYR A 35 14.32 3.40 1.31
C TYR A 35 14.50 3.70 2.81
N ASP A 36 15.62 3.28 3.41
CA ASP A 36 15.91 3.56 4.82
C ASP A 36 16.06 5.07 5.08
N ALA A 37 16.69 5.80 4.15
CA ALA A 37 16.78 7.26 4.21
C ALA A 37 15.41 7.95 4.11
N LEU A 38 14.51 7.43 3.26
CA LEU A 38 13.12 7.90 3.19
C LEU A 38 12.38 7.62 4.50
N SER A 39 12.54 6.41 5.04
CA SER A 39 11.89 5.99 6.29
C SER A 39 12.32 6.87 7.46
N ALA A 40 13.61 7.19 7.57
CA ALA A 40 14.12 8.12 8.58
C ALA A 40 13.52 9.53 8.45
N THR A 41 13.25 9.99 7.22
CA THR A 41 12.61 11.29 6.96
C THR A 41 11.16 11.31 7.45
N LEU A 42 10.44 10.20 7.31
CA LEU A 42 9.01 10.11 7.64
C LEU A 42 8.73 9.60 9.07
N ALA A 43 9.74 9.04 9.76
CA ALA A 43 9.58 8.36 11.04
C ALA A 43 8.89 9.19 12.14
N SER A 44 9.11 10.50 12.16
CA SER A 44 8.52 11.41 13.16
C SER A 44 7.03 11.67 12.95
N SER A 45 6.49 11.37 11.77
CA SER A 45 5.08 11.65 11.41
C SER A 45 4.12 10.53 11.85
N GLY A 46 4.65 9.40 12.33
CA GLY A 46 3.85 8.22 12.64
C GLY A 46 3.27 7.55 11.39
N PRO A 47 2.42 6.52 11.58
CA PRO A 47 1.78 5.83 10.46
C PRO A 47 0.80 6.76 9.73
N PRO A 48 0.75 6.72 8.38
CA PRO A 48 -0.24 7.46 7.61
C PRO A 48 -1.67 7.14 8.03
N SER A 49 -2.55 8.15 8.06
CA SER A 49 -3.97 7.94 8.35
C SER A 49 -4.61 7.04 7.29
N GLY A 50 -5.23 5.95 7.73
CA GLY A 50 -5.94 5.01 6.87
C GLY A 50 -5.08 3.88 6.27
N ILE A 51 -3.79 3.80 6.58
CA ILE A 51 -3.00 2.60 6.25
C ILE A 51 -3.34 1.47 7.25
N LEU A 52 -3.63 0.29 6.71
CA LEU A 52 -4.00 -0.91 7.47
C LEU A 52 -2.85 -1.91 7.54
N PHE A 53 -2.05 -1.97 6.49
CA PHE A 53 -0.87 -2.83 6.39
C PHE A 53 0.13 -2.16 5.44
N HIS A 54 1.41 -2.17 5.83
CA HIS A 54 2.51 -1.67 5.02
C HIS A 54 3.45 -2.80 4.65
N SER A 55 3.81 -2.91 3.37
CA SER A 55 4.93 -3.76 3.00
C SER A 55 5.70 -3.20 1.83
N CYS A 56 7.00 -3.50 1.79
CA CYS A 56 7.84 -3.12 0.67
C CYS A 56 8.96 -4.12 0.44
N ALA A 57 9.51 -4.12 -0.76
CA ALA A 57 10.61 -4.99 -1.14
C ALA A 57 11.35 -4.45 -2.36
N ALA A 58 12.58 -4.91 -2.53
CA ALA A 58 13.27 -4.84 -3.81
C ALA A 58 12.52 -5.66 -4.86
N VAL A 59 12.41 -5.10 -6.06
CA VAL A 59 11.87 -5.75 -7.25
C VAL A 59 12.88 -5.59 -8.39
N PRO A 60 12.75 -6.33 -9.50
CA PRO A 60 13.61 -6.10 -10.65
C PRO A 60 13.59 -4.63 -11.05
N HIS A 61 14.77 -4.01 -11.05
CA HIS A 61 14.98 -2.61 -11.43
C HIS A 61 14.38 -1.55 -10.51
N GLY A 62 14.03 -1.86 -9.25
CA GLY A 62 13.57 -0.82 -8.32
C GLY A 62 13.06 -1.32 -6.97
N TRP A 63 12.22 -0.49 -6.35
CA TRP A 63 11.60 -0.73 -5.05
C TRP A 63 10.08 -0.63 -5.16
N ARG A 64 9.37 -1.58 -4.53
CA ARG A 64 7.91 -1.66 -4.55
C ARG A 64 7.34 -1.52 -3.15
N PHE A 65 6.30 -0.72 -3.02
CA PHE A 65 5.35 -0.71 -1.91
C PHE A 65 4.08 -1.46 -2.31
N THR A 66 3.59 -2.32 -1.41
CA THR A 66 2.32 -3.02 -1.54
C THR A 66 1.63 -2.98 -0.19
N ASP A 67 0.54 -2.22 -0.10
CA ASP A 67 -0.08 -1.90 1.18
C ASP A 67 -1.56 -2.30 1.18
N LEU A 68 -2.22 -2.14 2.32
CA LEU A 68 -3.68 -2.11 2.39
C LEU A 68 -4.12 -0.80 3.03
N TRP A 69 -5.13 -0.17 2.43
CA TRP A 69 -5.65 1.13 2.85
C TRP A 69 -7.17 1.10 3.01
N GLU A 70 -7.69 1.90 3.95
CA GLU A 70 -9.13 2.04 4.17
C GLU A 70 -9.86 2.62 2.95
N SER A 71 -9.20 3.48 2.17
CA SER A 71 -9.76 4.08 0.96
C SER A 71 -8.67 4.51 -0.03
N ALA A 72 -9.02 4.58 -1.32
CA ALA A 72 -8.15 5.17 -2.34
C ALA A 72 -7.78 6.63 -2.03
N THR A 73 -8.73 7.43 -1.54
CA THR A 73 -8.50 8.84 -1.17
C THR A 73 -7.47 8.99 -0.04
N ALA A 74 -7.46 8.09 0.94
CA ALA A 74 -6.45 8.12 2.01
C ALA A 74 -5.04 7.82 1.46
N PHE A 75 -4.94 6.82 0.57
CA PHE A 75 -3.70 6.51 -0.13
C PHE A 75 -3.21 7.69 -0.96
N ASP A 76 -4.06 8.25 -1.83
CA ASP A 76 -3.69 9.38 -2.70
C ASP A 76 -3.25 10.60 -1.89
N ARG A 77 -3.97 10.94 -0.81
CA ARG A 77 -3.58 12.03 0.08
C ARG A 77 -2.18 11.84 0.66
N PHE A 78 -1.86 10.64 1.15
CA PHE A 78 -0.53 10.37 1.68
C PHE A 78 0.54 10.44 0.60
N VAL A 79 0.28 9.84 -0.57
CA VAL A 79 1.23 9.84 -1.68
C VAL A 79 1.54 11.27 -2.13
N ASP A 80 0.51 12.07 -2.37
CA ASP A 80 0.65 13.39 -2.96
C ASP A 80 1.15 14.44 -1.96
N ALA A 81 0.69 14.38 -0.71
CA ALA A 81 1.01 15.39 0.29
C ALA A 81 2.27 15.08 1.12
N SER A 82 2.73 13.82 1.15
CA SER A 82 3.83 13.41 2.05
C SER A 82 4.89 12.60 1.33
N LEU A 83 4.52 11.52 0.64
CA LEU A 83 5.51 10.60 0.05
C LEU A 83 6.27 11.23 -1.11
N LEU A 84 5.58 11.72 -2.15
CA LEU A 84 6.22 12.29 -3.34
C LEU A 84 7.06 13.53 -3.01
N PRO A 85 6.63 14.46 -2.14
CA PRO A 85 7.50 15.54 -1.68
C PRO A 85 8.78 15.02 -1.00
N ALA A 86 8.67 14.00 -0.14
CA ALA A 86 9.82 13.45 0.58
C ALA A 86 10.79 12.70 -0.36
N THR A 87 10.28 11.88 -1.28
CA THR A 87 11.11 11.18 -2.26
C THR A 87 11.75 12.15 -3.25
N GLY A 88 11.03 13.21 -3.66
CA GLY A 88 11.55 14.30 -4.48
C GLY A 88 12.71 15.04 -3.81
N ALA A 89 12.60 15.35 -2.51
CA ALA A 89 13.70 15.95 -1.74
C ALA A 89 14.94 15.06 -1.65
N LEU A 90 14.76 13.74 -1.75
CA LEU A 90 15.84 12.74 -1.79
C LEU A 90 16.32 12.39 -3.21
N GLY A 91 15.84 13.12 -4.23
CA GLY A 91 16.21 12.91 -5.62
C GLY A 91 15.82 11.53 -6.16
N TRP A 92 14.72 10.96 -5.68
CA TRP A 92 14.15 9.76 -6.28
C TRP A 92 13.53 10.11 -7.64
N PRO A 93 13.48 9.16 -8.59
CA PRO A 93 12.69 9.34 -9.78
C PRO A 93 11.18 9.32 -9.45
N GLU A 94 10.36 9.77 -10.40
CA GLU A 94 8.93 9.55 -10.35
C GLU A 94 8.60 8.05 -10.32
N PRO A 95 7.46 7.65 -9.72
CA PRO A 95 7.07 6.27 -9.69
C PRO A 95 6.78 5.75 -11.11
N SER A 96 7.31 4.57 -11.44
CA SER A 96 7.03 3.88 -12.69
C SER A 96 5.67 3.18 -12.69
N ARG A 97 5.09 2.97 -11.50
CA ARG A 97 3.77 2.39 -11.32
C ARG A 97 3.09 3.03 -10.11
N ARG A 98 1.82 3.42 -10.27
CA ARG A 98 0.90 3.82 -9.20
C ARG A 98 -0.48 3.26 -9.50
N GLU A 99 -0.88 2.26 -8.72
CA GLU A 99 -2.19 1.63 -8.80
C GLU A 99 -2.84 1.64 -7.42
N CYS A 100 -4.16 1.74 -7.36
CA CYS A 100 -4.94 1.62 -6.13
C CYS A 100 -6.25 0.90 -6.43
N ILE A 101 -6.31 -0.39 -6.12
CA ILE A 101 -7.39 -1.27 -6.57
C ILE A 101 -8.24 -1.68 -5.37
N ALA A 102 -9.56 -1.55 -5.48
CA ALA A 102 -10.47 -2.09 -4.47
C ALA A 102 -10.30 -3.61 -4.38
N THR A 103 -9.98 -4.12 -3.19
CA THR A 103 -9.82 -5.55 -2.98
C THR A 103 -11.16 -6.26 -3.08
N TYR A 104 -11.19 -7.45 -3.68
CA TYR A 104 -12.37 -8.31 -3.54
C TYR A 104 -12.47 -8.87 -2.11
N HIS A 105 -11.32 -9.14 -1.49
CA HIS A 105 -11.22 -9.69 -0.15
C HIS A 105 -9.86 -9.32 0.47
N ALA A 106 -9.87 -8.86 1.74
CA ALA A 106 -8.66 -8.71 2.56
C ALA A 106 -9.00 -8.92 4.04
N GLY A 107 -8.15 -9.66 4.75
CA GLY A 107 -8.34 -9.96 6.17
C GLY A 107 -7.10 -10.64 6.75
N MET A 108 -6.95 -10.57 8.08
CA MET A 108 -5.92 -11.34 8.77
C MET A 108 -6.19 -12.84 8.60
N VAL A 109 -5.18 -13.57 8.12
CA VAL A 109 -5.19 -15.03 8.10
C VAL A 109 -4.98 -15.51 9.53
N GLN A 110 -5.97 -16.21 10.08
CA GLN A 110 -5.84 -16.87 11.38
C GLN A 110 -4.92 -18.10 11.23
N ARG A 111 -4.03 -18.30 12.20
CA ARG A 111 -3.10 -19.44 12.25
C ARG A 111 -3.59 -20.50 13.20
#